data_AF-A0A7V0YI55-F1
#
_entry.id   AF-A0A7V0YI55-F1
#
_cell.length_a   1.000
_cell.length_b   1.000
_cell.length_c   1.000
_cell.angle_alpha   90.00
_cell.angle_beta   90.00
_cell.angle_gamma   90.00
#
_symmetry.space_group_name_H-M   'P 1'
#
loop_
_entity.id
_entity.type
_entity.pdbx_description
1 polymer ?
#
loop_
_entity_poly.entity_id
_entity_poly.type
_entity_poly.pdbx_seq_one_letter_code
_entity_poly.pdbx_strand_id
1 'polypeptide(L)' 'MKSQKDELLTVGKIAEQLSVPAAKVKKAIQELGIQPTAKKGACSYYSKSEITRIKKAIK' A
#
# COMPACT_ATOMS: atom_id res chain seq x y z
N MET A 1 15.79 15.81 11.84
CA MET A 1 15.25 15.41 10.51
C MET A 1 14.31 14.24 10.67
N LYS A 2 13.04 14.33 10.24
CA LYS A 2 12.09 13.20 10.29
C LYS A 2 12.43 12.20 9.19
N SER A 3 12.62 10.96 9.60
CA SER A 3 13.05 9.77 8.86
C SER A 3 12.27 9.54 7.55
N GLN A 4 12.90 9.84 6.42
CA GLN A 4 12.56 9.22 5.13
C GLN A 4 13.22 7.84 5.08
N LYS A 5 12.72 6.90 5.87
CA LYS A 5 12.86 5.49 5.49
C LYS A 5 11.76 5.24 4.48
N ASP A 6 12.17 4.95 3.25
CA ASP A 6 11.36 4.31 2.21
C ASP A 6 10.88 2.96 2.72
N GLU A 7 9.94 3.00 3.67
CA GLU A 7 9.28 1.83 4.19
C GLU A 7 8.29 1.38 3.13
N LEU A 8 8.80 0.53 2.27
CA LEU A 8 8.03 -0.34 1.40
C LEU A 8 7.13 -1.21 2.28
N LEU A 9 5.83 -0.91 2.30
CA LEU A 9 4.86 -1.66 3.08
C LEU A 9 4.13 -2.67 2.21
N THR A 10 3.85 -3.84 2.77
CA THR A 10 3.04 -4.86 2.11
C THR A 10 1.56 -4.54 2.24
N VAL A 11 0.71 -5.16 1.41
CA VAL A 11 -0.76 -5.05 1.49
C VAL A 11 -1.27 -5.26 2.92
N GLY A 12 -0.72 -6.23 3.66
CA GLY A 12 -1.10 -6.48 5.05
C GLY A 12 -0.76 -5.32 5.98
N LYS A 13 0.47 -4.78 5.89
CA LYS A 13 0.87 -3.62 6.69
C LYS A 13 0.08 -2.35 6.35
N ILE A 14 -0.28 -2.18 5.08
CA ILE A 14 -1.13 -1.07 4.62
C ILE A 14 -2.55 -1.21 5.18
N ALA A 15 -3.10 -2.42 5.14
CA ALA A 15 -4.40 -2.75 5.71
C ALA A 15 -4.44 -2.44 7.21
N GLU A 16 -3.41 -2.84 7.96
CA GLU A 16 -3.25 -2.50 9.38
C GLU A 16 -3.17 -0.99 9.60
N GLN A 17 -2.33 -0.28 8.84
CA GLN A 17 -2.16 1.18 8.98
C GLN A 17 -3.43 1.97 8.69
N LEU A 18 -4.21 1.50 7.71
CA LEU A 18 -5.43 2.15 7.28
C LEU A 18 -6.65 1.65 8.06
N SER A 19 -6.49 0.64 8.93
CA SER A 19 -7.56 -0.04 9.66
C SER A 19 -8.69 -0.50 8.74
N VAL A 20 -8.33 -1.08 7.59
CA VAL A 20 -9.27 -1.59 6.58
C VAL A 20 -8.88 -3.01 6.19
N PRO A 21 -9.84 -3.84 5.76
CA PRO A 21 -9.53 -5.20 5.34
C PRO A 21 -8.59 -5.22 4.13
N ALA A 22 -7.65 -6.17 4.12
CA ALA A 22 -6.69 -6.35 3.02
C ALA A 22 -7.38 -6.52 1.65
N ALA A 23 -8.61 -7.04 1.61
CA ALA A 23 -9.43 -7.12 0.41
C ALA A 23 -9.75 -5.72 -0.18
N LYS A 24 -10.10 -4.73 0.67
CA LYS A 24 -10.32 -3.34 0.21
C LYS A 24 -9.04 -2.72 -0.33
N VAL A 25 -7.91 -2.97 0.34
CA VAL A 25 -6.60 -2.51 -0.13
C VAL A 25 -6.26 -3.10 -1.49
N LYS A 26 -6.40 -4.42 -1.68
CA LYS A 26 -6.19 -5.08 -2.98
C LYS A 26 -7.12 -4.54 -4.06
N LYS A 27 -8.41 -4.36 -3.75
CA LYS A 27 -9.39 -3.84 -4.68
C LYS A 27 -9.03 -2.42 -5.12
N ALA A 28 -8.73 -1.53 -4.17
CA ALA A 28 -8.28 -0.18 -4.46
C ALA A 28 -6.98 -0.14 -5.28
N ILE A 29 -6.02 -1.03 -5.00
CA ILE A 29 -4.78 -1.14 -5.79
C ILE A 29 -5.10 -1.53 -7.25
N GLN A 30 -5.99 -2.50 -7.46
CA GLN A 30 -6.42 -2.93 -8.79
C GLN A 30 -7.22 -1.86 -9.52
N GLU A 31 -8.18 -1.22 -8.85
CA GLU A 31 -9.02 -0.16 -9.42
C GLU A 31 -8.21 1.08 -9.80
N LEU A 32 -7.18 1.42 -9.03
CA LEU A 32 -6.29 2.55 -9.30
C LEU A 32 -5.12 2.21 -10.23
N GLY A 33 -4.96 0.93 -10.61
CA GLY A 33 -3.80 0.48 -11.39
C GLY A 33 -2.46 0.72 -10.70
N ILE A 34 -2.45 0.72 -9.36
CA ILE A 34 -1.24 0.97 -8.54
C ILE A 34 -0.30 -0.21 -8.69
N GLN A 35 0.95 0.08 -9.05
CA GLN A 35 1.96 -0.95 -9.23
C GLN A 35 2.82 -1.07 -7.97
N PRO A 36 3.16 -2.29 -7.55
CA PRO A 36 4.07 -2.46 -6.42
C PRO A 36 5.45 -1.94 -6.79
N THR A 37 5.97 -1.05 -5.95
CA THR A 37 7.32 -0.50 -6.08
C THR A 37 8.39 -1.58 -5.96
N ALA A 38 8.13 -2.63 -5.18
CA ALA A 38 8.96 -3.82 -5.15
C ALA A 38 8.10 -5.07 -5.00
N LYS A 39 8.54 -6.17 -5.58
CA LYS A 39 7.91 -7.48 -5.39
C LYS A 39 8.98 -8.45 -4.87
N LYS A 40 8.76 -9.03 -3.69
CA LYS A 40 9.57 -10.17 -3.23
C LYS A 40 8.68 -11.41 -3.17
N GLY A 41 8.89 -12.32 -4.11
CA GLY A 41 8.09 -13.54 -4.24
C GLY A 41 6.61 -13.22 -4.45
N ALA A 42 5.75 -13.77 -3.57
CA ALA A 42 4.32 -13.53 -3.58
C ALA A 42 3.89 -12.19 -2.93
N CYS A 43 4.81 -11.51 -2.24
CA CYS A 43 4.53 -10.27 -1.53
C CYS A 43 4.85 -9.05 -2.38
N SER A 44 3.81 -8.26 -2.64
CA SER A 44 3.91 -6.93 -3.25
C SER A 44 4.14 -5.88 -2.18
N TYR A 45 5.11 -4.99 -2.41
CA TYR A 45 5.47 -3.88 -1.55
C TYR A 45 5.16 -2.55 -2.25
N TYR A 46 4.68 -1.59 -1.48
CA TYR A 46 4.25 -0.29 -1.97
C TYR A 46 4.90 0.81 -1.14
N SER A 47 5.41 1.84 -1.81
CA SER A 47 5.94 3.04 -1.14
C SER A 47 4.83 3.90 -0.54
N LYS A 48 5.19 4.80 0.40
CA LYS A 48 4.27 5.75 1.04
C LYS A 48 3.45 6.59 0.05
N SER A 49 3.99 6.91 -1.12
CA SER A 49 3.27 7.61 -2.19
C SER A 49 2.06 6.82 -2.69
N GLU A 50 2.24 5.52 -2.96
CA GLU A 50 1.17 4.63 -3.41
C GLU A 50 0.16 4.40 -2.27
N ILE A 51 0.63 4.24 -1.04
CA ILE A 51 -0.23 4.11 0.15
C ILE A 51 -1.13 5.33 0.32
N THR A 52 -0.61 6.52 0.04
CA THR A 52 -1.39 7.77 0.10
C THR A 52 -2.49 7.78 -0.97
N ARG A 53 -2.22 7.25 -2.17
CA ARG A 53 -3.24 7.09 -3.23
C ARG A 53 -4.30 6.06 -2.85
N ILE A 54 -3.89 4.89 -2.35
CA ILE A 54 -4.79 3.85 -1.84
C ILE A 54 -5.69 4.43 -0.74
N LYS A 55 -5.11 5.14 0.22
CA LYS A 55 -5.86 5.79 1.31
C LYS A 55 -6.90 6.77 0.80
N LYS A 56 -6.58 7.55 -0.25
CA LYS A 56 -7.51 8.50 -0.86
C LYS A 56 -8.67 7.81 -1.58
N ALA A 57 -8.47 6.62 -2.12
CA ALA A 57 -9.51 5.89 -2.83
C ALA A 57 -10.42 5.06 -1.91
N ILE A 58 -9.93 4.67 -0.72
CA ILE A 58 -10.72 3.91 0.26
C ILE A 58 -11.56 4.84 1.17
N LYS A 59 -11.23 6.13 1.23
CA LYS A 59 -11.94 7.14 2.02
C LYS A 59 -13.14 7.68 1.26
#